data_AF-A0A7J7KDE7-F1
#
_entry.id   AF-A0A7J7KDE7-F1
#
_cell.length_a   1.000
_cell.length_b   1.000
_cell.length_c   1.000
_cell.angle_alpha   90.00
_cell.angle_beta   90.00
_cell.angle_gamma   90.00
#
_symmetry.space_group_name_H-M   'P 1'
#
loop_
_entity.id
_entity.type
_entity.pdbx_description
1 polymer ?
#
loop_
_entity_poly.entity_id
_entity_poly.type
_entity_poly.pdbx_seq_one_letter_code
_entity_poly.pdbx_strand_id
1 'polypeptide(L)'
;MLLKRSKGDTKALSQVWPKPKDEGWILAVGHLESKELWALRRVGFVKGQLTASLVIVTPETTGRQIFTLYVMSDSYMALDQQFDLHLDVKDQQTSSK
;
A
#
# COMPACT_ATOMS: atom_id res chain seq x y z
N MET A 1 -32.65 -11.83 17.42
CA MET A 1 -31.79 -10.75 17.94
C MET A 1 -31.11 -10.10 16.75
N LEU A 2 -31.67 -9.03 16.21
CA LEU A 2 -31.14 -8.36 15.02
C LEU A 2 -30.05 -7.38 15.46
N LEU A 3 -28.80 -7.62 15.06
CA LEU A 3 -27.73 -6.64 15.26
C LEU A 3 -28.06 -5.40 14.41
N LYS A 4 -28.49 -4.33 15.08
CA LYS A 4 -28.48 -2.98 14.52
C LYS A 4 -27.01 -2.59 14.29
N ARG A 5 -26.52 -2.79 13.07
CA ARG A 5 -25.21 -2.27 12.63
C ARG A 5 -25.28 -0.74 12.65
N SER A 6 -24.77 -0.13 13.71
CA SER A 6 -24.57 1.31 13.82
C SER A 6 -23.46 1.77 12.86
N LYS A 7 -23.46 3.06 12.52
CA LYS A 7 -22.60 3.73 11.53
C LYS A 7 -21.14 3.22 11.53
N GLY A 8 -20.78 2.48 10.48
CA GLY A 8 -19.39 2.22 10.06
C GLY A 8 -18.58 1.46 11.09
N ASP A 9 -18.74 0.15 11.14
CA ASP A 9 -17.90 -0.73 11.95
C ASP A 9 -16.47 -0.71 11.40
N THR A 10 -15.57 0.01 12.08
CA THR A 10 -14.15 0.16 11.68
C THR A 10 -13.24 -0.86 12.35
N LYS A 11 -13.79 -1.68 13.23
CA LYS A 11 -13.04 -2.52 14.15
C LYS A 11 -12.72 -3.85 13.50
N ALA A 12 -11.46 -4.23 13.57
CA ALA A 12 -11.01 -5.54 13.15
C ALA A 12 -11.64 -6.61 14.06
N LEU A 13 -12.22 -7.64 13.45
CA LEU A 13 -12.79 -8.76 14.17
C LEU A 13 -11.70 -9.77 14.50
N SER A 14 -11.54 -10.07 15.79
CA SER A 14 -10.62 -11.10 16.26
C SER A 14 -11.17 -11.76 17.51
N GLN A 15 -11.05 -13.09 17.59
CA GLN A 15 -11.51 -13.88 18.74
C GLN A 15 -10.52 -13.86 19.90
N VAL A 16 -9.23 -13.66 19.60
CA VAL A 16 -8.13 -13.83 20.56
C VAL A 16 -7.50 -12.48 20.95
N TRP A 17 -7.78 -11.42 20.19
CA TRP A 17 -7.19 -10.11 20.47
C TRP A 17 -8.01 -9.35 21.54
N PRO A 18 -7.41 -8.98 22.68
CA PRO A 18 -8.15 -8.50 23.84
C PRO A 18 -8.56 -7.02 23.77
N LYS A 19 -7.96 -6.24 22.86
CA LYS A 19 -8.18 -4.79 22.76
C LYS A 19 -8.88 -4.44 21.45
N PRO A 20 -9.80 -3.47 21.41
CA PRO A 20 -10.34 -2.98 20.14
C PRO A 20 -9.20 -2.51 19.23
N LYS A 21 -9.21 -2.93 17.97
CA LYS A 21 -8.27 -2.50 16.93
C LYS A 21 -9.05 -2.01 15.73
N ASP A 22 -8.65 -0.89 15.14
CA ASP A 22 -9.17 -0.46 13.85
C ASP A 22 -8.45 -1.20 12.73
N GLU A 23 -9.20 -1.59 11.69
CA GLU A 23 -8.59 -2.19 10.50
C GLU A 23 -7.67 -1.16 9.82
N GLY A 24 -6.46 -1.61 9.48
CA GLY A 24 -5.47 -0.79 8.80
C GLY A 24 -4.85 -1.52 7.62
N TRP A 25 -4.28 -0.71 6.73
CA TRP A 25 -3.61 -1.14 5.53
C TRP A 25 -2.21 -0.54 5.46
N ILE A 26 -1.28 -1.31 4.91
CA ILE A 26 0.08 -0.88 4.63
C ILE A 26 0.28 -0.97 3.12
N LEU A 27 0.58 0.17 2.51
CA LEU A 27 0.97 0.24 1.12
C LEU A 27 2.49 0.35 1.07
N ALA A 28 3.16 -0.59 0.41
CA ALA A 28 4.62 -0.61 0.28
C ALA A 28 5.01 -0.74 -1.19
N VAL A 29 5.98 0.05 -1.62
CA VAL A 29 6.58 -0.08 -2.95
C VAL A 29 8.03 -0.45 -2.75
N GLY A 30 8.49 -1.48 -3.43
CA GLY A 30 9.86 -1.94 -3.37
C GLY A 30 10.31 -2.61 -4.67
N HIS A 31 11.56 -3.02 -4.68
CA HIS A 31 12.16 -3.76 -5.79
C HIS A 31 12.45 -5.19 -5.33
N LEU A 32 11.84 -6.18 -6.00
CA LEU A 32 11.91 -7.58 -5.57
C LEU A 32 13.33 -8.15 -5.66
N GLU A 33 14.07 -7.78 -6.71
CA GLU A 33 15.39 -8.30 -6.99
C GLU A 33 16.45 -7.76 -6.02
N SER A 34 16.45 -6.44 -5.75
CA SER A 34 17.38 -5.83 -4.79
C SER A 34 16.93 -6.00 -3.34
N LYS A 35 15.68 -6.43 -3.10
CA LYS A 35 15.05 -6.56 -1.78
C LYS A 35 15.01 -5.23 -1.02
N GLU A 36 14.86 -4.12 -1.75
CA GLU A 36 14.83 -2.77 -1.18
C GLU A 36 13.40 -2.25 -1.09
N LEU A 37 13.10 -1.59 0.03
CA LEU A 37 11.85 -0.87 0.24
C LEU A 37 12.04 0.60 -0.13
N TRP A 38 11.28 1.08 -1.09
CA TRP A 38 11.43 2.42 -1.66
C TRP A 38 10.46 3.42 -1.06
N ALA A 39 9.22 2.99 -0.82
CA ALA A 39 8.24 3.82 -0.14
C ALA A 39 7.27 2.98 0.69
N LEU A 40 6.81 3.57 1.78
CA LEU A 40 5.86 2.95 2.70
C LEU A 40 4.83 3.99 3.14
N ARG A 41 3.56 3.62 3.09
CA ARG A 41 2.45 4.44 3.57
C ARG A 41 1.49 3.59 4.39
N ARG A 42 1.24 4.02 5.63
CA ARG A 42 0.17 3.44 6.45
C ARG A 42 -1.15 4.16 6.17
N VAL A 43 -2.20 3.38 6.13
CA VAL A 43 -3.56 3.82 5.81
C VAL A 43 -4.49 3.22 6.86
N GLY A 44 -5.41 4.03 7.38
CA GLY A 44 -6.41 3.56 8.34
C GLY A 44 -7.56 2.80 7.66
N PHE A 45 -8.67 2.68 8.38
CA PHE A 45 -9.88 2.04 7.87
C PHE A 45 -10.37 2.66 6.55
N VAL A 46 -10.69 1.81 5.58
CA VAL A 46 -11.21 2.23 4.26
C VAL A 46 -12.70 1.95 4.18
N LYS A 47 -13.52 3.01 4.13
CA LYS A 47 -14.97 2.89 3.93
C LYS A 47 -15.32 3.14 2.47
N GLY A 48 -15.53 2.09 1.69
CA GLY A 48 -15.85 2.18 0.27
C GLY A 48 -14.59 2.41 -0.56
N GLN A 49 -14.18 3.67 -0.75
CA GLN A 49 -13.01 4.02 -1.56
C GLN A 49 -12.12 5.02 -0.84
N LEU A 50 -10.81 4.82 -0.94
CA LEU A 50 -9.80 5.76 -0.47
C LEU A 50 -8.71 5.90 -1.53
N THR A 51 -8.28 7.14 -1.76
CA THR A 51 -7.11 7.45 -2.59
C THR A 51 -5.93 7.77 -1.69
N ALA A 52 -4.81 7.05 -1.90
CA ALA A 52 -3.55 7.28 -1.22
C ALA A 52 -2.43 7.46 -2.25
N SER A 53 -1.53 8.39 -1.97
CA SER A 53 -0.35 8.70 -2.79
C SER A 53 0.91 8.17 -2.12
N LEU A 54 1.74 7.46 -2.87
CA LEU A 54 3.10 7.08 -2.51
C LEU A 54 4.04 7.85 -3.42
N VAL A 55 5.11 8.40 -2.86
CA VAL A 55 6.13 9.13 -3.60
C VAL A 55 7.40 8.29 -3.57
N ILE A 56 7.96 8.01 -4.74
CA ILE A 56 9.24 7.34 -4.92
C ILE A 56 10.18 8.29 -5.66
N VAL A 57 11.47 8.21 -5.34
CA VAL A 57 12.51 8.92 -6.09
C VAL A 57 12.93 8.02 -7.23
N THR A 58 12.83 8.50 -8.48
CA THR A 58 13.22 7.73 -9.66
C THR A 58 14.71 7.36 -9.60
N PRO A 59 15.13 6.12 -9.91
CA PRO A 59 16.55 5.75 -9.93
C PRO A 59 17.31 6.57 -10.96
N GLU A 60 18.63 6.70 -10.77
CA GLU A 60 19.54 7.29 -11.76
C GLU A 60 19.66 6.43 -13.02
N THR A 61 19.42 5.12 -12.89
CA THR A 61 19.48 4.19 -14.02
C THR A 61 18.24 4.31 -14.89
N THR A 62 18.44 4.69 -16.15
CA THR A 62 17.39 4.73 -17.17
C THR A 62 17.01 3.35 -17.68
N GLY A 63 15.81 3.27 -18.24
CA GLY A 63 15.25 2.06 -18.82
C GLY A 63 14.05 1.51 -18.04
N ARG A 64 13.65 0.29 -18.41
CA ARG A 64 12.49 -0.39 -17.84
C ARG A 64 12.83 -0.92 -16.45
N GLN A 65 12.11 -0.43 -15.45
CA GLN A 65 12.18 -0.88 -14.07
C GLN A 65 10.84 -1.49 -13.64
N ILE A 66 10.91 -2.59 -12.90
CA ILE A 66 9.72 -3.30 -12.41
C ILE A 66 9.70 -3.18 -10.90
N PHE A 67 8.82 -2.34 -10.39
CA PHE A 67 8.57 -2.22 -8.96
C PHE A 67 7.42 -3.11 -8.55
N THR A 68 7.38 -3.48 -7.28
CA THR A 68 6.29 -4.26 -6.72
C THR A 68 5.56 -3.41 -5.68
N LEU A 69 4.26 -3.22 -5.89
CA LEU A 69 3.33 -2.64 -4.92
C LEU A 69 2.71 -3.75 -4.09
N TYR A 70 2.90 -3.67 -2.79
CA TYR A 70 2.25 -4.50 -1.79
C TYR A 70 1.14 -3.70 -1.11
N VAL A 71 -0.05 -4.29 -1.06
CA VAL A 71 -1.19 -3.82 -0.28
C VAL A 71 -1.44 -4.86 0.81
N MET A 72 -1.02 -4.57 2.03
CA MET A 72 -1.04 -5.54 3.12
C MET A 72 -2.04 -5.12 4.21
N SER A 73 -2.78 -6.09 4.74
CA SER A 73 -3.62 -5.88 5.91
C SER A 73 -2.78 -5.96 7.18
N ASP A 74 -3.01 -5.06 8.12
CA ASP A 74 -2.33 -5.11 9.42
C ASP A 74 -3.09 -5.96 10.47
N SER A 75 -4.26 -6.48 10.10
CA SER A 75 -5.25 -7.06 11.02
C SER A 75 -5.73 -8.46 10.60
N TYR A 76 -5.64 -8.80 9.31
CA TYR A 76 -6.06 -10.09 8.79
C TYR A 76 -4.95 -10.72 7.95
N MET A 77 -4.84 -12.04 8.01
CA MET A 77 -3.93 -12.81 7.17
C MET A 77 -4.57 -13.14 5.82
N ALA A 78 -3.75 -13.36 4.79
CA ALA A 78 -4.16 -13.78 3.44
C ALA A 78 -5.05 -12.77 2.68
N LEU A 79 -5.11 -11.51 3.14
CA LEU A 79 -5.71 -10.39 2.39
C LEU A 79 -4.69 -9.57 1.60
N ASP A 80 -3.41 -9.89 1.75
CA ASP A 80 -2.32 -9.14 1.13
C ASP A 80 -2.33 -9.33 -0.38
N GLN A 81 -2.13 -8.24 -1.12
CA GLN A 81 -2.09 -8.22 -2.58
C GLN A 81 -0.75 -7.70 -3.06
N GLN A 82 -0.29 -8.24 -4.19
CA GLN A 82 0.96 -7.87 -4.83
C GLN A 82 0.68 -7.50 -6.29
N PHE A 83 1.23 -6.36 -6.74
CA PHE A 83 1.09 -5.88 -8.11
C PHE A 83 2.42 -5.42 -8.67
N ASP A 84 2.72 -5.78 -9.92
CA ASP A 84 3.92 -5.33 -10.61
C ASP A 84 3.66 -4.03 -11.37
N LEU A 85 4.39 -2.99 -10.99
CA LEU A 85 4.40 -1.66 -11.59
C LEU A 85 5.56 -1.55 -12.57
N HIS A 86 5.21 -1.41 -13.85
CA HIS A 86 6.16 -1.27 -14.92
C HIS A 86 6.41 0.20 -15.22
N LEU A 87 7.60 0.69 -14.90
CA LEU A 87 8.00 2.08 -15.07
C LEU A 87 9.11 2.17 -16.12
N ASP A 88 8.96 3.08 -17.08
CA ASP A 88 10.01 3.41 -18.06
C ASP A 88 10.69 4.71 -17.63
N VAL A 89 11.88 4.59 -17.06
CA VAL A 89 12.66 5.71 -16.55
C VAL A 89 13.41 6.36 -17.71
N LYS A 90 13.07 7.62 -17.99
CA LYS A 90 13.72 8.42 -19.03
C LYS A 90 14.68 9.42 -18.42
N ASP A 91 15.72 9.77 -19.18
CA ASP A 91 16.64 10.83 -18.79
C ASP A 91 15.89 12.14 -18.56
N GLN A 92 16.41 12.94 -17.63
CA GLN A 92 15.95 14.32 -17.47
C GLN A 92 16.28 15.06 -18.77
N GLN A 93 15.25 15.34 -19.58
CA GLN A 93 15.42 16.23 -20.73
C GLN A 93 15.76 17.62 -20.19
N THR A 94 17.05 17.97 -20.24
CA THR A 94 17.48 19.36 -20.13
C THR A 94 16.93 20.06 -21.37
N SER A 95 15.75 20.66 -21.25
CA SER A 95 15.28 21.65 -22.22
C SER A 95 16.21 22.85 -22.10
N SER A 96 17.35 22.79 -22.79
CA SER A 96 18.18 23.95 -23.07
C SER A 96 17.32 24.88 -23.92
N LYS A 97 16.98 26.02 -23.33
CA LYS A 97 16.48 27.18 -24.04
C LYS A 97 17.62 27.85 -24.80
#